data_AF-A0A1I7TS04-F1
#
_entry.id   AF-A0A1I7TS04-F1
#
_cell.length_a   1.000
_cell.length_b   1.000
_cell.length_c   1.000
_cell.angle_alpha   90.00
_cell.angle_beta   90.00
_cell.angle_gamma   90.00
#
_symmetry.space_group_name_H-M   'P 1'
#
loop_
_entity.id
_entity.type
_entity.pdbx_description
1 polymer ?
#
loop_
_entity_poly.entity_id
_entity_poly.type
_entity_poly.pdbx_seq_one_letter_code
_entity_poly.pdbx_strand_id
1 'polypeptide(L)'
;MSSVDEELTQKVFENPLLLEYILSIVAKQAGRNFNIRLTNKAFNEAFSAVVREDLRTKLNVIRSKVEDIEVKEIWKLKPELAKQFHDLIHSDLIGDNHKFVRKLVGLEEVCNGCLKCLKLAESVQEYGPIGLESLKKIKNAITFNILIVTDGLLEQIANECVKESWTKEECHKKLNSILNVPVICNKLVFWISESRNLERGGREDHQKMPREVLELIIRK
;
A
#
# COMPACT_ATOMS: atom_id res chain seq x y z
N MET A 1 -6.91 -30.90 -13.20
CA MET A 1 -8.33 -30.55 -13.07
C MET A 1 -9.01 -31.01 -14.35
N SER A 2 -10.12 -31.74 -14.25
CA SER A 2 -10.78 -32.34 -15.41
C SER A 2 -11.58 -31.28 -16.18
N SER A 3 -11.81 -31.43 -17.48
CA SER A 3 -12.54 -30.43 -18.30
C SER A 3 -13.95 -30.14 -17.78
N VAL A 4 -14.50 -31.06 -16.98
CA VAL A 4 -15.79 -30.92 -16.28
C VAL A 4 -15.73 -29.87 -15.18
N ASP A 5 -14.59 -29.70 -14.50
CA ASP A 5 -14.40 -28.70 -13.44
C ASP A 5 -14.34 -27.28 -14.01
N GLU A 6 -13.74 -27.10 -15.19
CA GLU A 6 -13.72 -25.81 -15.90
C GLU A 6 -15.11 -25.44 -16.45
N GLU A 7 -15.85 -26.42 -16.98
CA GLU A 7 -17.22 -26.20 -17.48
C GLU A 7 -18.19 -25.86 -16.34
N LEU A 8 -18.08 -26.53 -15.19
CA LEU A 8 -18.86 -26.21 -13.99
C LEU A 8 -18.50 -24.84 -13.43
N THR A 9 -17.22 -24.51 -13.38
CA THR A 9 -16.74 -23.19 -12.94
C THR A 9 -17.31 -22.08 -13.82
N GLN A 10 -17.31 -22.29 -15.14
CA GLN A 10 -17.84 -21.33 -16.09
C GLN A 10 -19.36 -21.15 -15.96
N LYS A 11 -20.11 -22.25 -15.78
CA LYS A 11 -21.57 -22.21 -15.52
C LYS A 11 -21.93 -21.52 -14.21
N VAL A 12 -21.06 -21.57 -13.19
CA VAL A 12 -21.24 -20.85 -11.93
C VAL A 12 -21.09 -19.34 -12.13
N PHE A 13 -20.17 -18.89 -12.98
CA PHE A 13 -19.94 -17.47 -13.28
C PHE A 13 -20.90 -16.89 -14.33
N GLU A 14 -21.53 -17.74 -15.13
CA GLU A 14 -22.60 -17.35 -16.09
C GLU A 14 -23.99 -17.32 -15.44
N ASN A 15 -24.14 -17.86 -14.22
CA ASN A 15 -25.39 -17.83 -13.49
C ASN A 15 -25.53 -16.50 -12.71
N PRO A 16 -26.48 -15.63 -13.10
CA PRO A 16 -26.59 -14.28 -12.53
C PRO A 16 -26.91 -14.29 -11.03
N LEU A 17 -27.67 -15.28 -10.53
CA LEU A 17 -28.02 -15.39 -9.11
C LEU A 17 -26.84 -15.84 -8.24
N LEU A 18 -26.01 -16.76 -8.76
CA LEU A 18 -24.79 -17.20 -8.07
C LEU A 18 -23.71 -16.13 -8.11
N LEU A 19 -23.57 -15.45 -9.24
CA LEU A 19 -22.65 -14.33 -9.40
C LEU A 19 -23.04 -13.17 -8.47
N GLU A 20 -24.34 -12.84 -8.37
CA GLU A 20 -24.87 -11.86 -7.43
C GLU A 20 -24.61 -12.27 -5.97
N TYR A 21 -24.81 -13.54 -5.61
CA TYR A 21 -24.52 -14.05 -4.26
C TYR A 21 -23.03 -13.99 -3.90
N ILE A 22 -22.14 -14.46 -4.79
CA ILE A 22 -20.68 -14.40 -4.61
C ILE A 22 -20.23 -12.94 -4.45
N LEU A 23 -20.72 -12.07 -5.33
CA LEU A 23 -20.34 -10.67 -5.27
C LEU A 23 -21.00 -9.93 -4.11
N SER A 24 -22.10 -10.41 -3.53
CA SER A 24 -22.68 -9.87 -2.28
C SER A 24 -21.80 -10.19 -1.06
N ILE A 25 -21.09 -11.33 -1.07
CA ILE A 25 -20.13 -11.73 -0.03
C ILE A 25 -18.84 -10.93 -0.18
N VAL A 26 -18.34 -10.77 -1.41
CA VAL A 26 -17.13 -9.99 -1.72
C VAL A 26 -17.36 -8.49 -1.51
N ALA A 27 -18.52 -7.94 -1.92
CA ALA A 27 -18.88 -6.54 -1.69
C ALA A 27 -19.09 -6.23 -0.20
N LYS A 28 -19.58 -7.18 0.61
CA LYS A 28 -19.64 -7.02 2.08
C LYS A 28 -18.26 -6.91 2.74
N GLN A 29 -17.23 -7.50 2.15
CA GLN A 29 -15.85 -7.35 2.61
C GLN A 29 -15.20 -6.06 2.10
N ALA A 30 -15.49 -5.66 0.86
CA ALA A 30 -14.98 -4.41 0.27
C ALA A 30 -15.63 -3.15 0.87
N GLY A 31 -16.94 -3.18 1.17
CA GLY A 31 -17.69 -2.04 1.71
C GLY A 31 -17.31 -1.65 3.14
N ARG A 32 -16.63 -2.52 3.89
CA ARG A 32 -16.12 -2.20 5.24
C ARG A 32 -14.82 -1.38 5.22
N ASN A 33 -14.10 -1.39 4.10
CA ASN A 33 -12.79 -0.75 3.98
C ASN A 33 -12.82 0.58 3.20
N PHE A 34 -14.00 1.00 2.71
CA PHE A 34 -14.20 2.29 2.05
C PHE A 34 -15.12 3.16 2.89
N ASN A 35 -14.55 4.14 3.62
CA ASN A 35 -15.34 5.18 4.25
C ASN A 35 -15.59 6.31 3.23
N ILE A 36 -16.62 6.14 2.39
CA ILE A 36 -17.15 7.25 1.58
C ILE A 36 -18.50 7.63 2.18
N ARG A 37 -18.56 8.81 2.83
CA ARG A 37 -19.80 9.33 3.41
C ARG A 37 -20.63 9.99 2.29
N LEU A 38 -21.68 9.31 1.82
CA LEU A 38 -22.70 9.92 0.94
C LEU A 38 -24.07 9.87 1.64
N THR A 39 -24.79 10.99 1.62
CA THR A 39 -25.88 11.31 2.56
C THR A 39 -27.28 10.78 2.18
N ASN A 40 -27.41 9.88 1.20
CA ASN A 40 -28.72 9.51 0.63
C ASN A 40 -28.90 7.98 0.47
N LYS A 41 -30.03 7.46 0.97
CA LYS A 41 -30.37 6.02 1.04
C LYS A 41 -30.68 5.38 -0.32
N ALA A 42 -31.39 6.08 -1.21
CA ALA A 42 -31.64 5.61 -2.58
C ALA A 42 -30.35 5.64 -3.43
N PHE A 43 -29.43 6.55 -3.10
CA PHE A 43 -28.10 6.62 -3.69
C PHE A 43 -27.22 5.42 -3.30
N ASN A 44 -27.39 4.87 -2.10
CA ASN A 44 -26.60 3.73 -1.60
C ASN A 44 -26.97 2.39 -2.29
N GLU A 45 -28.23 2.24 -2.71
CA GLU A 45 -28.69 1.07 -3.47
C GLU A 45 -28.29 1.17 -4.96
N ALA A 46 -28.38 2.36 -5.55
CA ALA A 46 -27.81 2.64 -6.87
C ALA A 46 -26.27 2.47 -6.88
N PHE A 47 -25.58 2.87 -5.81
CA PHE A 47 -24.13 2.74 -5.64
C PHE A 47 -23.66 1.30 -5.76
N SER A 48 -24.40 0.31 -5.26
CA SER A 48 -24.00 -1.11 -5.34
C SER A 48 -24.10 -1.71 -6.75
N ALA A 49 -25.10 -1.30 -7.54
CA ALA A 49 -25.26 -1.73 -8.93
C ALA A 49 -24.27 -1.03 -9.88
N VAL A 50 -23.99 0.24 -9.59
CA VAL A 50 -23.05 1.11 -10.32
C VAL A 50 -21.59 0.69 -10.08
N VAL A 51 -21.20 0.22 -8.90
CA VAL A 51 -19.79 -0.12 -8.59
C VAL A 51 -19.16 -1.16 -9.55
N ARG A 52 -19.91 -2.04 -10.22
CA ARG A 52 -19.33 -3.03 -11.15
C ARG A 52 -19.20 -2.55 -12.60
N GLU A 53 -20.20 -1.84 -13.11
CA GLU A 53 -20.22 -1.38 -14.50
C GLU A 53 -19.61 0.03 -14.65
N ASP A 54 -19.64 0.81 -13.58
CA ASP A 54 -19.21 2.21 -13.56
C ASP A 54 -17.77 2.38 -13.11
N LEU A 55 -17.09 1.39 -12.49
CA LEU A 55 -15.64 1.50 -12.23
C LEU A 55 -14.84 1.58 -13.54
N ARG A 56 -15.23 0.80 -14.54
CA ARG A 56 -14.59 0.80 -15.87
C ARG A 56 -14.89 2.09 -16.65
N THR A 57 -16.09 2.63 -16.46
CA THR A 57 -16.59 3.78 -17.20
C THR A 57 -16.23 5.12 -16.51
N LYS A 58 -16.20 5.17 -15.17
CA LYS A 58 -15.70 6.30 -14.37
C LYS A 58 -14.19 6.38 -14.25
N LEU A 59 -13.41 5.29 -14.32
CA LEU A 59 -11.94 5.41 -14.44
C LEU A 59 -11.56 6.19 -15.71
N ASN A 60 -12.29 5.99 -16.81
CA ASN A 60 -12.13 6.79 -18.03
C ASN A 60 -12.55 8.26 -17.86
N VAL A 61 -13.49 8.58 -16.96
CA VAL A 61 -13.91 9.97 -16.65
C VAL A 61 -12.96 10.65 -15.63
N ILE A 62 -12.43 9.89 -14.66
CA ILE A 62 -11.50 10.34 -13.60
C ILE A 62 -10.06 10.52 -14.11
N ARG A 63 -9.74 10.03 -15.32
CA ARG A 63 -8.47 10.35 -16.03
C ARG A 63 -8.22 11.87 -16.17
N SER A 64 -9.19 12.72 -15.92
CA SER A 64 -8.97 14.16 -15.80
C SER A 64 -8.58 14.55 -14.36
N LYS A 65 -7.26 14.46 -14.07
CA LYS A 65 -6.53 15.05 -12.92
C LYS A 65 -6.75 14.41 -11.55
N VAL A 66 -6.29 13.17 -11.37
CA VAL A 66 -6.06 12.62 -10.03
C VAL A 66 -4.82 13.29 -9.43
N GLU A 67 -5.00 14.07 -8.36
CA GLU A 67 -3.91 14.71 -7.62
C GLU A 67 -3.56 13.93 -6.34
N ASP A 68 -4.57 13.41 -5.63
CA ASP A 68 -4.36 12.78 -4.33
C ASP A 68 -4.87 11.33 -4.32
N ILE A 69 -4.00 10.41 -3.93
CA ILE A 69 -4.31 8.99 -3.81
C ILE A 69 -3.96 8.54 -2.39
N GLU A 70 -4.96 8.04 -1.68
CA GLU A 70 -4.81 7.44 -0.36
C GLU A 70 -5.53 6.10 -0.33
N VAL A 71 -4.75 5.04 -0.13
CA VAL A 71 -5.22 3.67 0.00
C VAL A 71 -5.13 3.28 1.47
N LYS A 72 -6.16 2.63 2.00
CA LYS A 72 -6.19 2.19 3.40
C LYS A 72 -6.46 0.70 3.47
N GLU A 73 -5.87 0.07 4.47
CA GLU A 73 -6.16 -1.31 4.84
C GLU A 73 -5.98 -2.32 3.69
N ILE A 74 -5.11 -2.00 2.72
CA ILE A 74 -4.86 -2.85 1.55
C ILE A 74 -4.22 -4.19 1.95
N TRP A 75 -3.56 -4.22 3.10
CA TRP A 75 -3.04 -5.44 3.75
C TRP A 75 -4.14 -6.44 4.16
N LYS A 76 -5.42 -6.02 4.24
CA LYS A 76 -6.55 -6.95 4.47
C LYS A 76 -6.93 -7.74 3.22
N LEU A 77 -6.47 -7.33 2.04
CA LEU A 77 -6.72 -8.05 0.80
C LEU A 77 -5.82 -9.28 0.71
N LYS A 78 -6.30 -10.31 0.01
CA LYS A 78 -5.44 -11.44 -0.36
C LYS A 78 -4.27 -10.92 -1.23
N PRO A 79 -3.06 -11.48 -1.10
CA PRO A 79 -1.88 -10.99 -1.82
C PRO A 79 -2.08 -10.83 -3.33
N GLU A 80 -2.78 -11.77 -3.98
CA GLU A 80 -3.05 -11.72 -5.42
C GLU A 80 -3.96 -10.55 -5.78
N LEU A 81 -4.99 -10.29 -4.97
CA LEU A 81 -5.91 -9.16 -5.15
C LEU A 81 -5.25 -7.83 -4.84
N ALA A 82 -4.43 -7.78 -3.78
CA ALA A 82 -3.66 -6.60 -3.42
C ALA A 82 -2.74 -6.16 -4.56
N LYS A 83 -2.04 -7.14 -5.17
CA LYS A 83 -1.17 -6.90 -6.32
C LYS A 83 -1.95 -6.43 -7.55
N GLN A 84 -3.07 -7.09 -7.88
CA GLN A 84 -3.93 -6.65 -8.98
C GLN A 84 -4.43 -5.22 -8.76
N PHE A 85 -4.86 -4.90 -7.54
CA PHE A 85 -5.34 -3.58 -7.17
C PHE A 85 -4.24 -2.52 -7.29
N HIS A 86 -3.03 -2.82 -6.82
CA HIS A 86 -1.86 -1.99 -7.01
C HIS A 86 -1.59 -1.69 -8.49
N ASP A 87 -1.63 -2.72 -9.33
CA ASP A 87 -1.33 -2.58 -10.75
C ASP A 87 -2.40 -1.75 -11.48
N LEU A 88 -3.68 -1.92 -11.13
CA LEU A 88 -4.79 -1.13 -11.65
C LEU A 88 -4.69 0.35 -11.25
N ILE A 89 -4.28 0.66 -10.02
CA ILE A 89 -4.04 2.06 -9.62
C ILE A 89 -2.98 2.68 -10.52
N HIS A 90 -1.90 1.97 -10.79
CA HIS A 90 -0.86 2.50 -11.66
C HIS A 90 -1.28 2.60 -13.13
N SER A 91 -1.93 1.58 -13.69
CA SER A 91 -2.26 1.54 -15.13
C SER A 91 -3.47 2.40 -15.49
N ASP A 92 -4.51 2.36 -14.66
CA ASP A 92 -5.84 2.84 -15.06
C ASP A 92 -6.17 4.16 -14.37
N LEU A 93 -5.84 4.28 -13.08
CA LEU A 93 -6.13 5.49 -12.30
C LEU A 93 -5.08 6.58 -12.52
N ILE A 94 -3.80 6.22 -12.34
CA ILE A 94 -2.68 7.13 -12.54
C ILE A 94 -2.38 7.24 -14.03
N GLY A 95 -2.09 6.10 -14.68
CA GLY A 95 -1.72 6.03 -16.09
C GLY A 95 -0.68 7.10 -16.46
N ASP A 96 -0.98 7.87 -17.51
CA ASP A 96 -0.10 8.94 -18.01
C ASP A 96 -0.17 10.24 -17.19
N ASN A 97 -1.03 10.30 -16.16
CA ASN A 97 -1.25 11.49 -15.33
C ASN A 97 -0.36 11.56 -14.08
N HIS A 98 0.65 10.70 -13.96
CA HIS A 98 1.56 10.66 -12.80
C HIS A 98 2.14 12.02 -12.40
N LYS A 99 2.39 12.92 -13.37
CA LYS A 99 2.88 14.29 -13.15
C LYS A 99 1.93 15.21 -12.38
N PHE A 100 0.64 14.87 -12.31
CA PHE A 100 -0.36 15.63 -11.58
C PHE A 100 -0.58 15.10 -10.17
N VAL A 101 -0.08 13.90 -9.87
CA VAL A 101 -0.19 13.31 -8.54
C VAL A 101 0.72 14.07 -7.59
N ARG A 102 0.15 14.58 -6.50
CA ARG A 102 0.83 15.30 -5.41
C ARG A 102 0.90 14.48 -4.13
N LYS A 103 -0.03 13.53 -3.95
CA LYS A 103 -0.07 12.65 -2.79
C LYS A 103 -0.25 11.20 -3.22
N LEU A 104 0.60 10.32 -2.69
CA LEU A 104 0.45 8.87 -2.81
C LEU A 104 0.70 8.20 -1.47
N VAL A 105 -0.38 7.72 -0.85
CA VAL A 105 -0.35 7.13 0.48
C VAL A 105 -0.97 5.72 0.49
N GLY A 106 -0.34 4.77 1.19
CA GLY A 106 -0.81 3.41 1.46
C GLY A 106 -0.58 2.39 0.35
N LEU A 107 -0.18 2.81 -0.85
CA LEU A 107 -0.01 1.89 -1.98
C LEU A 107 1.20 0.95 -1.81
N GLU A 108 2.25 1.41 -1.13
CA GLU A 108 3.46 0.63 -0.88
C GLU A 108 3.30 -0.41 0.24
N GLU A 109 2.19 -0.41 0.99
CA GLU A 109 1.92 -1.46 2.00
C GLU A 109 1.85 -2.88 1.41
N VAL A 110 1.56 -3.00 0.11
CA VAL A 110 1.49 -4.28 -0.61
C VAL A 110 2.46 -4.35 -1.78
N CYS A 111 3.40 -3.42 -1.83
CA CYS A 111 4.38 -3.28 -2.90
C CYS A 111 5.76 -3.05 -2.30
N ASN A 112 6.72 -3.90 -2.63
CA ASN A 112 8.07 -3.78 -2.07
C ASN A 112 8.95 -2.82 -2.90
N GLY A 113 8.50 -1.57 -3.04
CA GLY A 113 9.20 -0.52 -3.78
C GLY A 113 9.38 -0.81 -5.26
N CYS A 114 8.28 -1.03 -5.98
CA CYS A 114 8.33 -1.22 -7.43
C CYS A 114 8.76 0.06 -8.16
N LEU A 115 9.24 -0.09 -9.40
CA LEU A 115 9.70 1.04 -10.21
C LEU A 115 8.63 2.11 -10.43
N LYS A 116 7.34 1.75 -10.48
CA LYS A 116 6.25 2.72 -10.68
C LYS A 116 6.00 3.56 -9.43
N CYS A 117 6.00 2.94 -8.24
CA CYS A 117 5.92 3.64 -6.96
C CYS A 117 7.13 4.57 -6.77
N LEU A 118 8.35 4.08 -7.04
CA LEU A 118 9.57 4.88 -6.89
C LEU A 118 9.57 6.12 -7.79
N LYS A 119 9.14 5.98 -9.06
CA LYS A 119 9.00 7.12 -9.98
C LYS A 119 8.01 8.18 -9.48
N LEU A 120 6.93 7.76 -8.80
CA LEU A 120 5.99 8.70 -8.20
C LEU A 120 6.57 9.34 -6.94
N ALA A 121 7.29 8.57 -6.12
CA ALA A 121 7.96 9.07 -4.92
C ALA A 121 8.90 10.25 -5.26
N GLU A 122 9.52 10.25 -6.44
CA GLU A 122 10.38 11.34 -6.91
C GLU A 122 9.63 12.65 -7.23
N SER A 123 8.31 12.61 -7.47
CA SER A 123 7.53 13.77 -7.93
C SER A 123 6.44 14.25 -6.96
N VAL A 124 6.00 13.40 -6.03
CA VAL A 124 4.91 13.76 -5.08
C VAL A 124 5.41 14.57 -3.90
N GLN A 125 4.51 15.32 -3.27
CA GLN A 125 4.78 16.09 -2.05
C GLN A 125 4.51 15.26 -0.79
N GLU A 126 3.54 14.35 -0.83
CA GLU A 126 3.20 13.47 0.27
C GLU A 126 3.33 12.02 -0.16
N TYR A 127 4.15 11.25 0.56
CA TYR A 127 4.45 9.88 0.19
C TYR A 127 4.51 8.94 1.40
N GLY A 128 4.01 7.73 1.21
CA GLY A 128 4.40 6.57 2.01
C GLY A 128 3.25 5.60 2.25
N PRO A 129 3.39 4.63 3.15
CA PRO A 129 4.60 4.39 3.92
C PRO A 129 5.76 3.96 3.01
N ILE A 130 6.93 4.59 3.15
CA ILE A 130 8.10 4.19 2.35
C ILE A 130 8.61 2.82 2.81
N GLY A 131 8.90 1.94 1.86
CA GLY A 131 9.46 0.61 2.11
C GLY A 131 11.00 0.63 2.11
N LEU A 132 11.60 -0.39 2.74
CA LEU A 132 13.04 -0.57 2.82
C LEU A 132 13.69 -0.67 1.42
N GLU A 133 13.06 -1.39 0.50
CA GLU A 133 13.56 -1.53 -0.87
C GLU A 133 13.47 -0.24 -1.67
N SER A 134 12.45 0.59 -1.47
CA SER A 134 12.41 1.94 -2.04
C SER A 134 13.54 2.79 -1.48
N LEU A 135 13.73 2.78 -0.15
CA LEU A 135 14.78 3.53 0.53
C LEU A 135 16.15 3.24 -0.07
N LYS A 136 16.49 1.96 -0.28
CA LYS A 136 17.77 1.53 -0.90
C LYS A 136 17.93 1.94 -2.36
N LYS A 137 16.83 2.08 -3.10
CA LYS A 137 16.84 2.42 -4.53
C LYS A 137 16.92 3.92 -4.79
N ILE A 138 16.63 4.76 -3.79
CA ILE A 138 16.74 6.21 -3.91
C ILE A 138 18.21 6.61 -4.04
N LYS A 139 18.57 7.11 -5.23
CA LYS A 139 19.93 7.61 -5.52
C LYS A 139 20.00 9.13 -5.63
N ASN A 140 18.89 9.76 -5.99
CA ASN A 140 18.79 11.20 -6.19
C ASN A 140 18.13 11.84 -4.97
N ALA A 141 18.43 13.12 -4.76
CA ALA A 141 17.79 13.86 -3.67
C ALA A 141 16.28 13.97 -3.88
N ILE A 142 15.49 13.54 -2.90
CA ILE A 142 14.03 13.66 -2.89
C ILE A 142 13.60 14.48 -1.69
N THR A 143 12.70 15.43 -1.90
CA THR A 143 12.14 16.26 -0.84
C THR A 143 10.64 16.04 -0.73
N PHE A 144 10.19 15.65 0.46
CA PHE A 144 8.77 15.48 0.76
C PHE A 144 8.27 16.60 1.68
N ASN A 145 7.05 17.08 1.47
CA ASN A 145 6.37 17.84 2.51
C ASN A 145 5.98 16.91 3.67
N ILE A 146 5.45 15.73 3.35
CA ILE A 146 5.12 14.69 4.34
C ILE A 146 5.69 13.36 3.89
N LEU A 147 6.53 12.76 4.73
CA LEU A 147 6.99 11.38 4.56
C LEU A 147 6.37 10.51 5.64
N ILE A 148 5.74 9.41 5.22
CA ILE A 148 5.16 8.42 6.11
C ILE A 148 6.14 7.23 6.21
N VAL A 149 6.42 6.81 7.44
CA VAL A 149 7.21 5.62 7.76
C VAL A 149 6.40 4.72 8.70
N THR A 150 6.57 3.41 8.59
CA THR A 150 5.90 2.46 9.49
C THR A 150 6.87 1.93 10.54
N ASP A 151 6.31 1.47 11.65
CA ASP A 151 7.03 0.62 12.61
C ASP A 151 7.60 -0.66 11.94
N GLY A 152 6.94 -1.17 10.91
CA GLY A 152 7.46 -2.25 10.06
C GLY A 152 8.76 -1.90 9.35
N LEU A 153 8.92 -0.67 8.83
CA LEU A 153 10.19 -0.24 8.25
C LEU A 153 11.31 -0.21 9.31
N LEU A 154 11.02 0.30 10.51
CA LEU A 154 12.00 0.37 11.60
C LEU A 154 12.52 -1.02 11.96
N GLU A 155 11.61 -1.98 12.06
CA GLU A 155 11.92 -3.39 12.32
C GLU A 155 12.73 -4.02 11.18
N GLN A 156 12.36 -3.77 9.92
CA GLN A 156 13.09 -4.26 8.76
C GLN A 156 14.54 -3.75 8.74
N ILE A 157 14.76 -2.46 9.02
CA ILE A 157 16.09 -1.86 9.11
C ILE A 157 16.90 -2.53 10.23
N ALA A 158 16.32 -2.68 11.42
CA ALA A 158 16.99 -3.31 12.55
C ALA A 158 17.39 -4.76 12.23
N ASN A 159 16.47 -5.53 11.65
CA ASN A 159 16.71 -6.92 11.25
C ASN A 159 17.82 -7.01 10.19
N GLU A 160 17.86 -6.12 9.21
CA GLU A 160 18.92 -6.09 8.20
C GLU A 160 20.29 -5.77 8.81
N CYS A 161 20.34 -4.84 9.78
CA CYS A 161 21.59 -4.50 10.46
C CYS A 161 22.13 -5.69 11.28
N VAL A 162 21.26 -6.41 12.00
CA VAL A 162 21.68 -7.54 12.84
C VAL A 162 22.03 -8.78 12.02
N LYS A 163 21.32 -9.05 10.92
CA LYS A 163 21.53 -10.25 10.10
C LYS A 163 22.93 -10.30 9.46
N GLU A 164 23.51 -9.14 9.17
CA GLU A 164 24.77 -9.02 8.42
C GLU A 164 25.95 -8.53 9.28
N SER A 165 25.79 -8.44 10.60
CA SER A 165 26.81 -7.89 11.50
C SER A 165 27.17 -8.87 12.62
N TRP A 166 28.46 -8.99 12.93
CA TRP A 166 28.98 -9.83 14.03
C TRP A 166 29.38 -9.00 15.25
N THR A 167 29.53 -7.70 15.06
CA THR A 167 29.90 -6.73 16.11
C THR A 167 28.92 -5.56 16.17
N LYS A 168 28.92 -4.84 17.30
CA LYS A 168 28.11 -3.63 17.49
C LYS A 168 28.52 -2.55 16.49
N GLU A 169 29.81 -2.40 16.25
CA GLU A 169 30.39 -1.40 15.35
C GLU A 169 29.99 -1.64 13.89
N GLU A 170 29.98 -2.89 13.44
CA GLU A 170 29.47 -3.27 12.11
C GLU A 170 27.98 -2.95 11.97
N CYS A 171 27.18 -3.30 12.98
CA CYS A 171 25.76 -3.02 13.00
C CYS A 171 25.48 -1.51 12.90
N HIS A 172 26.21 -0.69 13.66
CA HIS A 172 26.11 0.77 13.59
C HIS A 172 26.55 1.33 12.23
N LYS A 173 27.62 0.79 11.62
CA LYS A 173 28.06 1.20 10.28
C LYS A 173 26.99 0.87 9.23
N LYS A 174 26.39 -0.32 9.30
CA LYS A 174 25.32 -0.74 8.40
C LYS A 174 24.07 0.11 8.55
N LEU A 175 23.67 0.39 9.79
CA LEU A 175 22.54 1.27 10.10
C LEU A 175 22.74 2.66 9.49
N ASN A 176 23.90 3.27 9.71
CA ASN A 176 24.24 4.55 9.09
C ASN A 176 24.23 4.46 7.56
N SER A 177 24.73 3.37 6.97
CA SER A 177 24.71 3.20 5.52
C SER A 177 23.29 3.09 4.95
N ILE A 178 22.37 2.37 5.62
CA ILE A 178 20.97 2.24 5.18
C ILE A 178 20.25 3.59 5.31
N LEU A 179 20.51 4.31 6.40
CA LEU A 179 19.88 5.60 6.65
C LEU A 179 20.55 6.75 5.90
N ASN A 180 21.73 6.56 5.30
CA ASN A 180 22.42 7.57 4.49
C ASN A 180 21.80 7.71 3.08
N VAL A 181 20.48 7.92 3.04
CA VAL A 181 19.74 8.25 1.84
C VAL A 181 19.55 9.75 1.69
N PRO A 182 19.53 10.27 0.44
CA PRO A 182 19.32 11.68 0.17
C PRO A 182 17.82 12.05 0.21
N VAL A 183 17.14 11.76 1.33
CA VAL A 183 15.72 12.06 1.55
C VAL A 183 15.60 13.16 2.59
N ILE A 184 14.86 14.22 2.27
CA ILE A 184 14.56 15.34 3.15
C ILE A 184 13.04 15.43 3.30
N CYS A 185 12.54 15.71 4.51
CA CYS A 185 11.11 15.97 4.68
C CYS A 185 10.82 17.09 5.68
N ASN A 186 9.72 17.82 5.47
CA ASN A 186 9.26 18.85 6.43
C ASN A 186 8.55 18.20 7.63
N LYS A 187 7.76 17.17 7.37
CA LYS A 187 7.01 16.43 8.39
C LYS A 187 7.22 14.93 8.21
N LEU A 188 7.76 14.30 9.24
CA LEU A 188 7.84 12.85 9.34
C LEU A 188 6.64 12.31 10.13
N VAL A 189 5.91 11.36 9.57
CA VAL A 189 4.73 10.74 10.18
C VAL A 189 5.00 9.25 10.40
N PHE A 190 4.84 8.80 11.64
CA PHE A 190 4.96 7.39 12.00
C PHE A 190 3.58 6.73 12.01
N TRP A 191 3.39 5.71 11.17
CA TRP A 191 2.25 4.80 11.22
C TRP A 191 2.64 3.60 12.07
N ILE A 192 2.17 3.61 13.32
CA ILE A 192 2.42 2.54 14.30
C ILE A 192 1.17 1.66 14.37
N SER A 193 1.36 0.35 14.30
CA SER A 193 0.27 -0.61 14.42
C SER A 193 0.50 -1.53 15.61
N GLU A 194 -0.39 -1.44 16.58
CA GLU A 194 -0.35 -2.24 17.82
C GLU A 194 -0.74 -3.71 17.57
N SER A 195 -1.32 -4.01 16.41
CA SER A 195 -1.90 -5.33 16.10
C SER A 195 -1.31 -5.96 14.84
N ARG A 196 -0.04 -5.69 14.51
CA ARG A 196 0.61 -6.30 13.34
C ARG A 196 0.67 -7.82 13.50
N ASN A 197 -0.04 -8.54 12.63
CA ASN A 197 0.12 -9.98 12.47
C ASN A 197 1.47 -10.24 11.78
N LEU A 198 2.52 -10.47 12.56
CA LEU A 198 3.75 -11.06 12.02
C LEU A 198 3.43 -12.49 11.57
N GLU A 199 3.84 -12.85 10.36
CA GLU A 199 3.72 -14.24 9.85
C GLU A 199 4.42 -15.27 10.76
N ARG A 200 5.23 -14.80 11.73
CA ARG A 200 5.86 -15.61 12.77
C ARG A 200 4.87 -15.96 13.89
N GLY A 201 3.82 -16.73 13.59
CA GLY A 201 3.12 -17.69 14.47
C GLY A 201 2.97 -17.47 15.98
N GLY A 202 3.12 -16.26 16.50
CA GLY A 202 3.27 -15.96 17.91
C GLY A 202 2.59 -14.64 18.22
N ARG A 203 1.68 -14.66 19.19
CA ARG A 203 1.18 -13.46 19.84
C ARG A 203 2.32 -12.91 20.70
N GLU A 204 3.20 -12.13 20.10
CA GLU A 204 4.02 -11.24 20.91
C GLU A 204 3.15 -10.03 21.25
N ASP A 205 2.63 -10.00 22.47
CA ASP A 205 1.71 -8.95 22.93
C ASP A 205 2.32 -7.54 22.82
N HIS A 206 3.65 -7.41 22.66
CA HIS A 206 4.38 -6.15 22.60
C HIS A 206 5.58 -6.28 21.66
N GLN A 207 5.53 -5.67 20.48
CA GLN A 207 6.70 -5.57 19.60
C GLN A 207 7.68 -4.54 20.15
N LYS A 208 8.94 -4.95 20.35
CA LYS A 208 9.99 -4.01 20.78
C LYS A 208 10.30 -3.05 19.64
N MET A 209 9.93 -1.78 19.81
CA MET A 209 10.31 -0.71 18.89
C MET A 209 11.85 -0.60 18.83
N PRO A 210 12.49 -0.65 17.65
CA PRO A 210 13.93 -0.44 17.50
C PRO A 210 14.30 1.03 17.77
N ARG A 211 14.46 1.38 19.05
CA ARG A 211 14.64 2.76 19.51
C ARG A 211 15.83 3.45 18.86
N GLU A 212 16.92 2.71 18.68
CA GLU A 212 18.14 3.20 18.04
C GLU A 212 17.91 3.61 16.58
N VAL A 213 17.11 2.84 15.84
CA VAL A 213 16.73 3.16 14.45
C VAL A 213 15.84 4.40 14.43
N LEU A 214 14.82 4.43 15.31
CA LEU A 214 13.90 5.56 15.44
C LEU A 214 14.63 6.87 15.77
N GLU A 215 15.52 6.85 16.76
CA GLU A 215 16.30 8.01 17.17
C GLU A 215 17.17 8.55 16.02
N LEU A 216 17.80 7.67 15.24
CA LEU A 216 18.64 8.10 14.12
C LEU A 216 17.82 8.69 12.97
N ILE A 217 16.64 8.15 12.69
CA ILE A 217 15.74 8.72 11.69
C ILE A 217 15.26 10.12 12.11
N ILE A 218 14.96 10.33 13.39
CA ILE A 218 14.48 11.63 13.90
C ILE A 218 15.60 12.69 13.94
N ARG A 219 16.84 12.28 14.21
CA ARG A 219 17.98 13.21 14.31
C ARG A 219 18.49 13.72 12.96
N LYS A 220 18.08 13.10 11.87
CA LYS A 220 18.55 13.37 10.52
C LYS A 220 17.67 14.42 9.83
#